data_AF-A0A2G8QR17-F1
#
_entry.id   AF-A0A2G8QR17-F1
#
_cell.length_a   1.000
_cell.length_b   1.000
_cell.length_c   1.000
_cell.angle_alpha   90.00
_cell.angle_beta   90.00
_cell.angle_gamma   90.00
#
_symmetry.space_group_name_H-M   'P 1'
#
loop_
_entity.id
_entity.type
_entity.pdbx_description
1 polymer ?
#
loop_
_entity_poly.entity_id
_entity_poly.type
_entity_poly.pdbx_seq_one_letter_code
_entity_poly.pdbx_strand_id
1 'polypeptide(L)'
;MVLPNDALQTGNLPKQLVQSLFQGKEGSGTVSVRFWPLVTARKASHAAARADGMPEIVAPVVTEGFVDRAGRLVPTRNAFARDLLNPLPRGAFALGSVEALDAFLTTTPLPEMTTVDGWQDYRQHCRQMVEALAPRWPSDEKEYLPIGSGFIEVSEGADATVRGMLDLYDNLMANEPDTPLLRQIALPHCPEVVADHGIENDFARRLGHSNSHFPLAEHQRQVLAWLDAS
;
A
#
# COMPACT_ATOMS: atom_id res chain seq x y z
N MET A 1 1.93 14.99 5.59
CA MET A 1 2.73 16.22 5.79
C MET A 1 3.99 16.17 4.92
N VAL A 2 4.57 17.31 4.53
CA VAL A 2 5.84 17.32 3.77
C VAL A 2 7.01 17.04 4.72
N LEU A 3 7.91 16.15 4.30
CA LEU A 3 9.19 15.88 4.95
C LEU A 3 10.28 16.67 4.22
N PRO A 4 10.83 17.75 4.82
CA PRO A 4 11.77 18.64 4.13
C PRO A 4 13.09 17.94 3.80
N ASN A 5 13.80 18.45 2.78
CA ASN A 5 15.07 17.88 2.34
C ASN A 5 16.09 17.77 3.49
N ASP A 6 16.22 18.79 4.32
CA ASP A 6 17.18 18.77 5.43
C ASP A 6 16.90 17.62 6.41
N ALA A 7 15.63 17.32 6.66
CA ALA A 7 15.23 16.16 7.46
C ALA A 7 15.54 14.83 6.74
N LEU A 8 15.40 14.77 5.41
CA LEU A 8 15.84 13.61 4.63
C LEU A 8 17.36 13.42 4.66
N GLN A 9 18.14 14.50 4.71
CA GLN A 9 19.61 14.42 4.75
C GLN A 9 20.13 14.02 6.14
N THR A 10 19.45 14.46 7.20
CA THR A 10 19.96 14.37 8.59
C THR A 10 19.20 13.42 9.50
N GLY A 11 17.97 13.04 9.16
CA GLY A 11 17.09 12.24 10.03
C GLY A 11 16.46 13.03 11.17
N ASN A 12 16.65 14.35 11.20
CA ASN A 12 16.12 15.22 12.25
C ASN A 12 15.00 16.11 11.72
N LEU A 13 13.84 16.02 12.36
CA LEU A 13 12.67 16.80 12.00
C LEU A 13 12.74 18.21 12.62
N PRO A 14 12.27 19.25 11.89
CA PRO A 14 12.16 20.58 12.46
C PRO A 14 11.08 20.63 13.55
N LYS A 15 11.27 21.49 14.55
CA LYS A 15 10.42 21.58 15.74
C LYS A 15 8.92 21.71 15.43
N GLN A 16 8.55 22.47 14.40
CA GLN A 16 7.15 22.65 13.98
C GLN A 16 6.50 21.33 13.51
N LEU A 17 7.27 20.50 12.80
CA LEU A 17 6.80 19.20 12.32
C LEU A 17 6.65 18.22 13.49
N VAL A 18 7.60 18.23 14.42
CA VAL A 18 7.51 17.44 15.67
C VAL A 18 6.27 17.83 16.46
N GLN A 19 6.02 19.12 16.67
CA GLN A 19 4.81 19.59 17.37
C GLN A 19 3.52 19.10 16.70
N SER A 20 3.48 19.13 15.37
CA SER A 20 2.32 18.65 14.60
C SER A 20 2.11 17.14 14.74
N LEU A 21 3.19 16.34 14.71
CA LEU A 21 3.12 14.88 14.86
C LEU A 21 2.71 14.45 16.29
N PHE A 22 3.09 15.22 17.30
CA PHE A 22 2.77 14.95 18.71
C PHE A 22 1.45 15.60 19.18
N GLN A 23 0.71 16.27 18.30
CA GLN A 23 -0.58 16.86 18.64
C GLN A 23 -1.55 15.77 19.12
N GLY A 24 -2.12 15.96 20.32
CA GLY A 24 -2.99 14.95 20.97
C GLY A 24 -2.25 13.78 21.62
N LYS A 25 -0.92 13.77 21.64
CA LYS A 25 -0.08 12.69 22.20
C LYS A 25 0.91 13.20 23.25
N GLU A 26 0.48 14.09 24.14
CA GLU A 26 1.37 14.81 25.09
C GLU A 26 2.10 13.90 26.09
N GLY A 27 1.54 12.75 26.44
CA GLY A 27 2.17 11.78 27.36
C GLY A 27 3.17 10.82 26.70
N SER A 28 3.25 10.75 25.37
CA SER A 28 4.12 9.80 24.69
C SER A 28 5.54 10.36 24.46
N GLY A 29 6.55 9.52 24.67
CA GLY A 29 7.95 9.83 24.36
C GLY A 29 8.28 9.71 22.86
N THR A 30 7.50 8.92 22.13
CA THR A 30 7.66 8.68 20.69
C THR A 30 6.31 8.64 19.97
N VAL A 31 6.32 8.86 18.66
CA VAL A 31 5.15 8.71 17.78
C VAL A 31 5.52 7.81 16.62
N SER A 32 4.72 6.76 16.40
CA SER A 32 4.80 5.92 15.20
C SER A 32 4.50 6.75 13.95
N VAL A 33 5.34 6.63 12.94
CA VAL A 33 5.22 7.34 11.68
C VAL A 33 5.40 6.41 10.50
N ARG A 34 4.83 6.81 9.37
CA ARG A 34 5.16 6.29 8.05
C ARG A 34 5.66 7.45 7.21
N PHE A 35 6.71 7.24 6.44
CA PHE A 35 7.28 8.28 5.60
C PHE A 35 7.85 7.73 4.29
N TRP A 36 7.91 8.61 3.29
CA TRP A 36 8.35 8.32 1.93
C TRP A 36 9.58 9.17 1.63
N PRO A 37 10.79 8.60 1.71
CA PRO A 37 12.03 9.37 1.57
C PRO A 37 12.38 9.72 0.12
N LEU A 38 11.86 8.95 -0.84
CA LEU A 38 12.14 9.09 -2.26
C LEU A 38 10.82 9.37 -2.97
N VAL A 39 10.63 10.60 -3.43
CA VAL A 39 9.40 11.03 -4.09
C VAL A 39 9.73 11.70 -5.40
N THR A 40 9.01 11.27 -6.43
CA THR A 40 9.12 11.79 -7.78
C THR A 40 7.76 12.32 -8.22
N ALA A 41 7.75 13.46 -8.89
CA ALA A 41 6.55 14.04 -9.48
C ALA A 41 6.65 13.97 -10.99
N ARG A 42 5.50 13.83 -11.62
CA ARG A 42 5.39 13.91 -13.06
C ARG A 42 5.65 15.33 -13.54
N LYS A 43 6.49 15.47 -14.56
CA LYS A 43 6.82 16.74 -15.21
C LYS A 43 5.57 17.32 -15.85
N ALA A 44 5.17 18.51 -15.39
CA ALA A 44 4.08 19.25 -16.02
C ALA A 44 4.42 19.57 -17.49
N SER A 45 3.47 19.36 -18.40
CA SER A 45 3.52 19.87 -19.77
C SER A 45 2.23 20.64 -20.07
N HIS A 46 2.36 21.90 -20.49
CA HIS A 46 1.25 22.77 -20.90
C HIS A 46 0.15 23.02 -19.84
N ALA A 47 0.50 23.00 -18.55
CA ALA A 47 -0.38 23.36 -17.43
C ALA A 47 -1.70 22.56 -17.30
N ALA A 48 -1.85 21.44 -18.02
CA ALA A 48 -2.96 20.51 -17.88
C ALA A 48 -2.46 19.16 -17.36
N ALA A 49 -3.17 18.58 -16.39
CA ALA A 49 -2.96 17.19 -15.99
C ALA A 49 -3.20 16.30 -17.22
N ARG A 50 -2.22 15.46 -17.56
CA ARG A 50 -2.34 14.53 -18.69
C ARG A 50 -3.31 13.42 -18.28
N ALA A 51 -4.41 13.28 -19.00
CA ALA A 51 -5.43 12.27 -18.76
C ALA A 51 -5.06 10.90 -19.38
N ASP A 52 -3.85 10.42 -19.14
CA ASP A 52 -3.36 9.12 -19.64
C ASP A 52 -3.26 8.04 -18.56
N GLY A 53 -3.79 8.33 -17.36
CA GLY A 53 -3.87 7.36 -16.26
C GLY A 53 -2.55 7.12 -15.52
N MET A 54 -1.49 7.85 -15.86
CA MET A 54 -0.20 7.75 -15.15
C MET A 54 -0.21 8.60 -13.87
N PRO A 55 0.40 8.11 -12.78
CA PRO A 55 0.37 8.79 -11.49
C PRO A 55 1.09 10.15 -11.54
N GLU A 56 0.53 11.15 -10.86
CA GLU A 56 1.20 12.46 -10.73
C GLU A 56 2.39 12.41 -9.77
N ILE A 57 2.32 11.53 -8.77
CA ILE A 57 3.35 11.34 -7.75
C ILE A 57 3.64 9.85 -7.64
N VAL A 58 4.92 9.51 -7.63
CA VAL A 58 5.40 8.15 -7.40
C VAL A 58 6.38 8.20 -6.24
N ALA A 59 6.03 7.48 -5.17
CA ALA A 59 6.78 7.40 -3.92
C ALA A 59 7.10 5.94 -3.60
N PRO A 60 8.14 5.36 -4.24
CA PRO A 60 8.32 3.91 -4.27
C PRO A 60 8.69 3.30 -2.92
N VAL A 61 9.40 4.03 -2.08
CA VAL A 61 9.89 3.54 -0.80
C VAL A 61 8.99 4.06 0.32
N VAL A 62 8.52 3.14 1.16
CA VAL A 62 7.69 3.40 2.33
C VAL A 62 8.43 2.91 3.56
N THR A 63 8.73 3.80 4.49
CA THR A 63 9.44 3.47 5.72
C THR A 63 8.55 3.70 6.91
N GLU A 64 8.44 2.68 7.75
CA GLU A 64 7.80 2.76 9.06
C GLU A 64 8.88 2.97 10.11
N GLY A 65 8.54 3.72 11.15
CA GLY A 65 9.47 4.06 12.20
C GLY A 65 8.82 4.87 13.30
N PHE A 66 9.66 5.49 14.13
CA PHE A 66 9.22 6.36 15.21
C PHE A 66 9.96 7.69 15.19
N VAL A 67 9.29 8.74 15.64
CA VAL A 67 9.87 10.05 15.92
C VAL A 67 9.89 10.27 17.42
N ASP A 68 11.04 10.66 17.97
CA ASP A 68 11.14 11.07 19.37
C ASP A 68 10.89 12.58 19.55
N ARG A 69 10.80 13.02 20.81
CA ARG A 69 10.60 14.45 21.14
C ARG A 69 11.75 15.36 20.71
N ALA A 70 12.95 14.81 20.49
CA ALA A 70 14.07 15.56 19.94
C ALA A 70 13.99 15.72 18.41
N GLY A 71 13.02 15.05 17.78
CA GLY A 71 12.80 15.06 16.33
C GLY A 71 13.59 14.01 15.57
N ARG A 72 14.24 13.06 16.25
CA ARG A 72 15.02 12.00 15.59
C ARG A 72 14.06 10.97 15.00
N LEU A 73 14.22 10.72 13.70
CA LEU A 73 13.56 9.63 12.99
C LEU A 73 14.36 8.33 13.18
N VAL A 74 13.67 7.28 13.60
CA VAL A 74 14.23 5.94 13.73
C VAL A 74 13.43 4.99 12.82
N PRO A 75 13.94 4.68 11.62
CA PRO A 75 13.42 3.62 10.76
C PRO A 75 13.39 2.28 11.49
N THR A 76 12.30 1.53 11.34
CA THR A 76 12.18 0.17 11.88
C THR A 76 11.80 -0.86 10.82
N ARG A 77 11.12 -0.43 9.76
CA ARG A 77 10.78 -1.29 8.63
C ARG A 77 10.77 -0.50 7.35
N ASN A 78 11.29 -1.09 6.29
CA ASN A 78 11.28 -0.48 4.97
C ASN A 78 10.58 -1.42 3.98
N ALA A 79 9.80 -0.84 3.08
CA ALA A 79 9.01 -1.56 2.10
C ALA A 79 9.00 -0.79 0.78
N PHE A 80 8.76 -1.51 -0.30
CA PHE A 80 8.44 -0.92 -1.58
C PHE A 80 6.91 -0.91 -1.75
N ALA A 81 6.35 0.18 -2.29
CA ALA A 81 4.91 0.35 -2.42
C ALA A 81 4.31 -0.78 -3.28
N ARG A 82 3.38 -1.56 -2.70
CA ARG A 82 2.88 -2.81 -3.31
C ARG A 82 2.13 -2.57 -4.63
N ASP A 83 1.50 -1.41 -4.75
CA ASP A 83 0.82 -0.90 -5.94
C ASP A 83 1.77 -0.57 -7.10
N LEU A 84 3.09 -0.59 -6.87
CA LEU A 84 4.13 -0.43 -7.90
C LEU A 84 4.83 -1.76 -8.25
N LEU A 85 4.37 -2.88 -7.70
CA LEU A 85 5.00 -4.20 -7.86
C LEU A 85 4.12 -5.16 -8.64
N ASN A 86 4.70 -5.78 -9.67
CA ASN A 86 4.07 -6.89 -10.36
C ASN A 86 3.89 -8.12 -9.45
N PRO A 87 2.80 -8.89 -9.64
CA PRO A 87 1.75 -8.71 -10.66
C PRO A 87 0.75 -7.60 -10.31
N LEU A 88 0.35 -6.83 -11.33
CA LEU A 88 -0.73 -5.82 -11.30
C LEU A 88 -1.70 -6.04 -12.47
N PRO A 89 -2.93 -5.47 -12.43
CA PRO A 89 -3.84 -5.48 -13.56
C PRO A 89 -3.19 -4.92 -14.84
N ARG A 90 -3.63 -5.42 -16.00
CA ARG A 90 -3.07 -5.00 -17.30
C ARG A 90 -3.26 -3.49 -17.50
N GLY A 91 -2.17 -2.79 -17.82
CA GLY A 91 -2.17 -1.33 -18.01
C GLY A 91 -1.92 -0.52 -16.74
N ALA A 92 -1.78 -1.16 -15.58
CA ALA A 92 -1.34 -0.48 -14.36
C ALA A 92 0.14 -0.09 -14.44
N PHE A 93 0.49 1.02 -13.78
CA PHE A 93 1.85 1.48 -13.65
C PHE A 93 2.62 0.61 -12.64
N ALA A 94 3.71 -0.02 -13.09
CA ALA A 94 4.56 -0.88 -12.27
C ALA A 94 6.03 -0.47 -12.42
N LEU A 95 6.80 -0.57 -11.34
CA LEU A 95 8.24 -0.32 -11.33
C LEU A 95 9.07 -1.60 -11.15
N GLY A 96 8.57 -2.58 -10.38
CA GLY A 96 9.30 -3.79 -10.03
C GLY A 96 8.41 -5.02 -9.88
N SER A 97 8.87 -6.04 -9.18
CA SER A 97 8.10 -7.25 -8.84
C SER A 97 8.19 -7.58 -7.35
N VAL A 98 7.19 -8.30 -6.84
CA VAL A 98 7.21 -8.81 -5.47
C VAL A 98 8.40 -9.74 -5.24
N GLU A 99 8.71 -10.61 -6.21
CA GLU A 99 9.86 -11.52 -6.13
C GLU A 99 11.20 -10.78 -5.98
N ALA A 100 11.39 -9.68 -6.72
CA ALA A 100 12.60 -8.86 -6.61
C ALA A 100 12.67 -8.14 -5.25
N LEU A 101 11.53 -7.68 -4.72
CA LEU A 101 11.46 -7.13 -3.37
C LEU A 101 11.89 -8.16 -2.32
N ASP A 102 11.33 -9.37 -2.40
CA ASP A 102 11.58 -10.45 -1.44
C ASP A 102 13.06 -10.85 -1.47
N ALA A 103 13.65 -10.98 -2.66
CA ALA A 103 15.09 -11.26 -2.81
C ALA A 103 15.96 -10.16 -2.21
N PHE A 104 15.61 -8.88 -2.44
CA PHE A 104 16.32 -7.74 -1.88
C PHE A 104 16.26 -7.73 -0.35
N LEU A 105 15.07 -7.80 0.24
CA LEU A 105 14.89 -7.76 1.70
C LEU A 105 15.55 -8.96 2.41
N THR A 106 15.64 -10.11 1.74
CA THR A 106 16.32 -11.31 2.27
C THR A 106 17.83 -11.13 2.33
N THR A 107 18.42 -10.45 1.34
CA THR A 107 19.88 -10.34 1.19
C THR A 107 20.46 -9.04 1.73
N THR A 108 19.63 -8.00 1.83
CA THR A 108 20.00 -6.65 2.23
C THR A 108 19.06 -6.19 3.34
N PRO A 109 19.32 -6.57 4.61
CA PRO A 109 18.49 -6.16 5.73
C PRO A 109 18.62 -4.66 6.00
N LEU A 110 17.60 -4.10 6.65
CA LEU A 110 17.62 -2.70 7.09
C LEU A 110 18.80 -2.48 8.05
N PRO A 111 19.65 -1.45 7.82
CA PRO A 111 20.77 -1.17 8.70
C PRO A 111 20.31 -0.73 10.09
N GLU A 112 21.13 -1.02 11.10
CA GLU A 112 20.87 -0.57 12.46
C GLU A 112 21.10 0.93 12.61
N MET A 113 20.19 1.61 13.31
CA MET A 113 20.26 3.05 13.57
C MET A 113 21.21 3.44 14.72
N THR A 114 21.87 2.46 15.33
CA THR A 114 22.75 2.63 16.49
C THR A 114 24.16 3.08 16.11
N THR A 115 24.53 2.99 14.83
CA THR A 115 25.83 3.42 14.31
C THR A 115 25.89 4.94 14.13
N VAL A 116 27.11 5.50 14.12
CA VAL A 116 27.32 6.95 13.91
C VAL A 116 26.76 7.41 12.56
N ASP A 117 26.82 6.54 11.55
CA ASP A 117 26.37 6.80 10.19
C ASP A 117 25.00 6.16 9.85
N GLY A 118 24.26 5.67 10.85
CA GLY A 118 23.07 4.84 10.64
C GLY A 118 22.00 5.50 9.76
N TRP A 119 21.86 6.83 9.81
CA TRP A 119 20.97 7.55 8.90
C TRP A 119 21.47 7.55 7.45
N GLN A 120 22.77 7.71 7.23
CA GLN A 120 23.33 7.64 5.87
C GLN A 120 23.25 6.22 5.31
N ASP A 121 23.48 5.20 6.15
CA ASP A 121 23.31 3.80 5.78
C ASP A 121 21.86 3.51 5.38
N TYR A 122 20.89 3.99 6.17
CA TYR A 122 19.46 3.91 5.84
C TYR A 122 19.13 4.55 4.48
N ARG A 123 19.66 5.75 4.21
CA ARG A 123 19.45 6.44 2.93
C ARG A 123 20.05 5.66 1.76
N GLN A 124 21.24 5.10 1.95
CA GLN A 124 21.91 4.27 0.95
C GLN A 124 21.10 3.01 0.68
N HIS A 125 20.60 2.36 1.73
CA HIS A 125 19.70 1.21 1.63
C HIS A 125 18.43 1.53 0.82
N CYS A 126 17.80 2.69 1.05
CA CYS A 126 16.64 3.12 0.24
C CYS A 126 16.98 3.25 -1.26
N ARG A 127 18.15 3.80 -1.59
CA ARG A 127 18.61 3.89 -2.99
C ARG A 127 18.91 2.52 -3.59
N GLN A 128 19.56 1.64 -2.83
CA GLN A 128 19.84 0.26 -3.27
C GLN A 128 18.55 -0.52 -3.54
N MET A 129 17.52 -0.33 -2.70
CA MET A 129 16.20 -0.92 -2.92
C MET A 129 15.59 -0.44 -4.23
N VAL A 130 15.58 0.87 -4.50
CA VAL A 130 15.06 1.40 -5.77
C VAL A 130 15.86 0.87 -6.96
N GLU A 131 17.18 0.84 -6.89
CA GLU A 131 18.01 0.35 -7.99
C GLU A 131 17.82 -1.15 -8.25
N ALA A 132 17.60 -1.95 -7.22
CA ALA A 132 17.35 -3.39 -7.36
C ALA A 132 15.96 -3.70 -7.97
N LEU A 133 14.93 -2.95 -7.59
CA LEU A 133 13.56 -3.21 -8.04
C LEU A 133 13.17 -2.46 -9.31
N ALA A 134 13.71 -1.25 -9.49
CA ALA A 134 13.39 -0.32 -10.56
C ALA A 134 14.68 0.33 -11.10
N PRO A 135 15.54 -0.45 -11.79
CA PRO A 135 16.85 0.02 -12.21
C PRO A 135 16.75 1.31 -13.02
N ARG A 136 17.60 2.30 -12.69
CA ARG A 136 17.66 3.61 -13.36
C ARG A 136 16.42 4.51 -13.15
N TRP A 137 15.51 4.17 -12.24
CA TRP A 137 14.42 5.06 -11.83
C TRP A 137 14.91 6.18 -10.89
N PRO A 138 14.49 7.45 -11.06
CA PRO A 138 13.74 8.03 -12.18
C PRO A 138 14.64 8.58 -13.30
N SER A 139 15.96 8.37 -13.24
CA SER A 139 16.95 9.01 -14.13
C SER A 139 16.71 8.81 -15.62
N ASP A 140 16.17 7.66 -16.03
CA ASP A 140 15.84 7.38 -17.44
C ASP A 140 14.45 7.87 -17.86
N GLU A 141 13.63 8.24 -16.89
CA GLU A 141 12.25 8.62 -17.12
C GLU A 141 12.14 10.11 -17.37
N LYS A 142 11.94 10.48 -18.63
CA LYS A 142 11.83 11.89 -19.06
C LYS A 142 10.62 12.60 -18.46
N GLU A 143 9.65 11.82 -17.99
CA GLU A 143 8.39 12.31 -17.45
C GLU A 143 8.38 12.47 -15.94
N TYR A 144 9.35 11.94 -15.19
CA TYR A 144 9.35 12.01 -13.72
C TYR A 144 10.62 12.68 -13.22
N LEU A 145 10.45 13.59 -12.26
CA LEU A 145 11.55 14.33 -11.65
C LEU A 145 11.51 14.16 -10.12
N PRO A 146 12.65 13.97 -9.45
CA PRO A 146 12.72 14.02 -8.00
C PRO A 146 12.20 15.36 -7.47
N ILE A 147 11.33 15.33 -6.46
CA ILE A 147 10.76 16.55 -5.85
C ILE A 147 11.77 17.22 -4.90
N GLY A 148 12.71 16.44 -4.36
CA GLY A 148 13.66 16.92 -3.35
C GLY A 148 13.09 17.02 -1.94
N SER A 149 11.84 16.60 -1.73
CA SER A 149 11.19 16.45 -0.43
C SER A 149 10.46 15.11 -0.36
N GLY A 150 10.22 14.64 0.85
CA GLY A 150 9.47 13.43 1.12
C GLY A 150 8.07 13.73 1.67
N PHE A 151 7.38 12.68 2.07
CA PHE A 151 6.15 12.79 2.85
C PHE A 151 6.29 12.05 4.17
N ILE A 152 5.55 12.49 5.18
CA ILE A 152 5.46 11.83 6.49
C ILE A 152 4.04 11.96 7.03
N GLU A 153 3.58 10.89 7.66
CA GLU A 153 2.30 10.83 8.37
C GLU A 153 2.45 10.07 9.68
N VAL A 154 1.53 10.34 10.60
CA VAL A 154 1.37 9.53 11.81
C VAL A 154 0.81 8.17 11.39
N SER A 155 1.46 7.11 11.82
CA SER A 155 0.96 5.74 11.68
C SER A 155 0.43 5.28 13.02
N GLU A 156 -0.59 4.43 13.02
CA GLU A 156 -1.07 3.84 14.28
C GLU A 156 -0.16 2.70 14.78
N GLY A 157 0.85 2.29 14.00
CA GLY A 157 1.79 1.23 14.36
C GLY A 157 1.12 -0.16 14.39
N ALA A 158 1.93 -1.22 14.52
CA ALA A 158 1.43 -2.60 14.53
C ALA A 158 0.47 -2.86 15.71
N ASP A 159 0.71 -2.23 16.86
CA ASP A 159 -0.08 -2.41 18.07
C ASP A 159 -1.53 -1.93 17.93
N ALA A 160 -1.77 -0.87 17.14
CA ALA A 160 -3.11 -0.39 16.89
C ALA A 160 -3.89 -1.30 15.94
N THR A 161 -3.24 -1.91 14.94
CA THR A 161 -3.89 -2.91 14.10
C THR A 161 -4.28 -4.15 14.90
N VAL A 162 -3.40 -4.64 15.78
CA VAL A 162 -3.72 -5.75 16.69
C VAL A 162 -4.89 -5.37 17.60
N ARG A 163 -4.88 -4.16 18.16
CA ARG A 163 -5.98 -3.67 18.98
C ARG A 163 -7.28 -3.57 18.18
N GLY A 164 -7.26 -3.04 16.96
CA GLY A 164 -8.42 -2.97 16.09
C GLY A 164 -8.97 -4.34 15.70
N MET A 165 -8.09 -5.34 15.48
CA MET A 165 -8.52 -6.73 15.30
C MET A 165 -9.20 -7.26 16.56
N LEU A 166 -8.61 -7.06 17.74
CA LEU A 166 -9.20 -7.49 19.02
C LEU A 166 -10.53 -6.78 19.29
N ASP A 167 -10.61 -5.47 19.10
CA ASP A 167 -11.83 -4.68 19.26
C ASP A 167 -12.94 -5.17 18.32
N LEU A 168 -12.59 -5.56 17.08
CA LEU A 168 -13.54 -6.18 16.15
C LEU A 168 -14.02 -7.54 16.66
N TYR A 169 -13.12 -8.42 17.12
CA TYR A 169 -13.50 -9.71 17.69
C TYR A 169 -14.41 -9.53 18.91
N ASP A 170 -14.04 -8.64 19.82
CA ASP A 170 -14.83 -8.32 21.00
C ASP A 170 -16.21 -7.78 20.62
N ASN A 171 -16.30 -6.94 19.59
CA ASN A 171 -17.56 -6.41 19.08
C ASN A 171 -18.44 -7.50 18.44
N LEU A 172 -17.85 -8.39 17.63
CA LEU A 172 -18.56 -9.52 17.03
C LEU A 172 -19.10 -10.48 18.11
N MET A 173 -18.33 -10.72 19.17
CA MET A 173 -18.74 -11.55 20.30
C MET A 173 -19.82 -10.88 21.16
N ALA A 174 -19.73 -9.57 21.38
CA ALA A 174 -20.68 -8.84 22.23
C ALA A 174 -22.04 -8.63 21.53
N ASN A 175 -22.03 -8.36 20.23
CA ASN A 175 -23.24 -7.97 19.49
C ASN A 175 -23.87 -9.11 18.70
N GLU A 176 -23.15 -10.23 18.52
CA GLU A 176 -23.57 -11.40 17.73
C GLU A 176 -24.40 -11.03 16.47
N PRO A 177 -23.89 -10.14 15.60
CA PRO A 177 -24.67 -9.64 14.47
C PRO A 177 -25.00 -10.79 13.53
N ASP A 178 -26.20 -10.77 12.94
CA ASP A 178 -26.58 -11.76 11.93
C ASP A 178 -25.70 -11.59 10.69
N THR A 179 -24.75 -12.51 10.52
CA THR A 179 -23.67 -12.42 9.54
C THR A 179 -23.67 -13.68 8.68
N PRO A 180 -24.66 -13.83 7.77
CA PRO A 180 -24.84 -15.05 6.97
C PRO A 180 -23.63 -15.39 6.11
N LEU A 181 -22.86 -14.39 5.66
CA LEU A 181 -21.60 -14.60 4.93
C LEU A 181 -20.47 -15.15 5.81
N LEU A 182 -20.33 -14.67 7.05
CA LEU A 182 -19.30 -15.18 7.98
C LEU A 182 -19.55 -16.64 8.36
N ARG A 183 -20.82 -17.05 8.44
CA ARG A 183 -21.20 -18.46 8.66
C ARG A 183 -20.68 -19.37 7.55
N GLN A 184 -20.54 -18.87 6.33
CA GLN A 184 -20.00 -19.67 5.21
C GLN A 184 -18.48 -19.82 5.27
N ILE A 185 -17.76 -18.84 5.82
CA ILE A 185 -16.29 -18.87 5.92
C ILE A 185 -15.79 -20.00 6.83
N ALA A 186 -16.55 -20.32 7.88
CA ALA A 186 -16.20 -21.36 8.85
C ALA A 186 -16.77 -22.75 8.51
N LEU A 187 -17.45 -22.92 7.37
CA LEU A 187 -17.97 -24.23 6.97
C LEU A 187 -16.78 -25.12 6.52
N PRO A 188 -16.58 -26.29 7.14
CA PRO A 188 -15.50 -27.21 6.76
C PRO A 188 -15.70 -27.85 5.37
N HIS A 189 -16.88 -27.67 4.78
CA HIS A 189 -17.23 -28.16 3.47
C HIS A 189 -17.95 -27.05 2.72
N CYS A 190 -17.47 -26.70 1.52
CA CYS A 190 -18.26 -25.93 0.58
C CYS A 190 -19.43 -26.82 0.17
N PRO A 191 -20.68 -26.55 0.58
CA PRO A 191 -21.80 -27.34 0.11
C PRO A 191 -21.81 -27.28 -1.42
N GLU A 192 -22.08 -28.40 -2.08
CA GLU A 192 -22.26 -28.45 -3.52
C GLU A 192 -23.31 -27.39 -3.87
N VAL A 193 -22.86 -26.29 -4.48
CA VAL A 193 -23.74 -25.18 -4.85
C VAL A 193 -24.65 -25.75 -5.93
N VAL A 194 -25.86 -26.13 -5.54
CA VAL A 194 -26.87 -26.56 -6.51
C VAL A 194 -27.14 -25.36 -7.39
N ALA A 195 -26.78 -25.47 -8.67
CA ALA A 195 -27.08 -24.47 -9.66
C ALA A 195 -28.57 -24.11 -9.59
N ASP A 196 -28.87 -22.86 -9.26
CA ASP A 196 -30.24 -22.39 -9.26
C ASP A 196 -30.74 -22.39 -10.71
N HIS A 197 -31.58 -23.37 -11.04
CA HIS A 197 -32.15 -23.51 -12.37
C HIS A 197 -32.96 -22.28 -12.82
N GLY A 198 -33.45 -21.46 -11.88
CA GLY A 198 -34.07 -20.17 -12.20
C GLY A 198 -33.06 -19.18 -12.78
N ILE A 199 -31.90 -19.05 -12.13
CA ILE A 199 -30.80 -18.18 -12.55
C ILE A 199 -30.27 -18.57 -13.93
N GLU A 200 -30.11 -19.85 -14.24
CA GLU A 200 -29.66 -20.30 -15.56
C GLU A 200 -30.69 -20.00 -16.66
N ASN A 201 -31.99 -20.08 -16.35
CA ASN A 201 -33.06 -19.69 -17.29
C ASN A 201 -33.06 -18.18 -17.56
N ASP A 202 -32.80 -17.36 -16.54
CA ASP A 202 -32.71 -15.90 -16.71
C ASP A 202 -31.43 -15.51 -17.46
N PHE A 203 -30.31 -16.18 -17.18
CA PHE A 203 -29.05 -15.98 -17.90
C PHE A 203 -29.19 -16.31 -19.40
N ALA A 204 -29.95 -17.36 -19.75
CA ALA A 204 -30.19 -17.73 -21.16
C ALA A 204 -30.85 -16.62 -22.00
N ARG A 205 -31.50 -15.64 -21.36
CA ARG A 205 -32.08 -14.46 -22.03
C ARG A 205 -31.03 -13.42 -22.41
N ARG A 206 -29.83 -13.46 -21.82
CA ARG A 206 -28.74 -12.50 -22.06
C ARG A 206 -27.93 -12.89 -23.30
N LEU A 207 -28.43 -12.48 -24.47
CA LEU A 207 -27.73 -12.64 -25.74
C LEU A 207 -26.42 -11.82 -25.74
N GLY A 208 -25.30 -12.47 -26.06
CA GLY A 208 -24.00 -11.81 -26.29
C GLY A 208 -22.95 -11.94 -25.18
N HIS A 209 -23.27 -12.54 -24.04
CA HIS A 209 -22.34 -12.64 -22.90
C HIS A 209 -21.62 -13.98 -22.75
N SER A 210 -22.16 -15.07 -23.30
CA SER A 210 -21.50 -16.37 -23.31
C SER A 210 -21.87 -17.16 -24.55
N ASN A 211 -20.93 -17.97 -25.05
CA ASN A 211 -21.15 -18.91 -26.14
C ASN A 211 -20.27 -20.15 -25.94
N SER A 212 -20.43 -21.16 -26.78
CA SER A 212 -19.69 -22.42 -26.71
C SER A 212 -18.16 -22.26 -26.87
N HIS A 213 -17.69 -21.15 -27.43
CA HIS A 213 -16.26 -20.85 -27.62
C HIS A 213 -15.67 -20.03 -26.46
N PHE A 214 -16.50 -19.28 -25.75
CA PHE A 214 -16.14 -18.48 -24.57
C PHE A 214 -17.15 -18.75 -23.43
N PRO A 215 -17.06 -19.93 -22.80
CA PRO A 215 -17.94 -20.27 -21.71
C PRO A 215 -17.61 -19.39 -20.49
N LEU A 216 -18.64 -18.85 -19.86
CA LEU A 216 -18.49 -18.19 -18.56
C LEU A 216 -18.46 -19.25 -17.46
N ALA A 217 -17.67 -18.99 -16.41
CA ALA A 217 -17.73 -19.80 -15.21
C ALA A 217 -19.12 -19.66 -14.55
N GLU A 218 -19.56 -20.70 -13.84
CA GLU A 218 -20.88 -20.74 -13.19
C GLU A 218 -21.14 -19.51 -12.29
N HIS A 219 -20.18 -19.14 -11.45
CA HIS A 219 -20.31 -17.96 -10.59
C HIS A 219 -20.44 -16.65 -11.38
N GLN A 220 -19.80 -16.54 -12.55
CA GLN A 220 -19.95 -15.35 -13.41
C GLN A 220 -21.36 -15.28 -14.02
N ARG A 221 -21.94 -16.42 -14.40
CA ARG A 221 -23.33 -16.50 -14.87
C ARG A 221 -24.32 -16.13 -13.76
N GLN A 222 -24.09 -16.61 -12.55
CA GLN A 222 -24.93 -16.30 -11.38
C GLN A 222 -24.94 -14.80 -11.04
N VAL A 223 -23.77 -14.16 -11.02
CA VAL A 223 -23.67 -12.70 -10.78
C VAL A 223 -24.40 -11.92 -11.88
N LEU A 224 -24.22 -12.32 -13.14
CA LEU A 224 -24.88 -11.66 -14.26
C LEU A 224 -26.41 -11.83 -14.22
N ALA A 225 -26.93 -12.99 -13.85
CA ALA A 225 -28.37 -13.17 -13.69
C ALA A 225 -28.94 -12.30 -12.56
N TRP A 226 -28.22 -12.18 -11.44
CA TRP A 226 -28.63 -11.34 -10.31
C TRP A 226 -28.72 -9.84 -10.64
N LEU A 227 -27.86 -9.34 -11.53
CA LEU A 227 -27.89 -7.94 -11.97
C LEU A 227 -29.14 -7.57 -12.79
N ASP A 228 -29.86 -8.54 -13.36
CA ASP A 228 -31.13 -8.31 -14.06
C ASP A 228 -32.36 -8.47 -13.15
N ALA A 229 -32.23 -9.13 -12.00
CA ALA A 229 -33.32 -9.36 -11.04
C ALA A 229 -33.54 -8.19 -10.06
N SER A 230 -32.77 -7.11 -10.20
CA SER A 230 -32.83 -5.88 -9.37
C SER A 230 -33.46 -4.73 -10.15
#